data_AF-A0A8D0Q132-F1
#
_entry.id   AF-A0A8D0Q132-F1
#
_cell.length_a   1.000
_cell.length_b   1.000
_cell.length_c   1.000
_cell.angle_alpha   90.00
_cell.angle_beta   90.00
_cell.angle_gamma   90.00
#
_symmetry.space_group_name_H-M   'P 1'
#
loop_
_entity.id
_entity.type
_entity.pdbx_description
1 polymer ?
#
loop_
_entity_poly.entity_id
_entity_poly.type
_entity_poly.pdbx_seq_one_letter_code
_entity_poly.pdbx_strand_id
1 'polypeptide(L)'
;QEKYPETVHLAKGASSSYMGIRSHSRPEFELVIVWRIQIDEEGKVLPRLDLLTKAPLSALELDKNRVIETAPLSFRTLLGVLGIEATLESLIKSLCTEK
;
A
#
# COMPACT_ATOMS: atom_id res chain seq x y z
N GLN A 1 3.64 22.13 3.32
CA GLN A 1 3.78 21.55 1.97
C GLN A 1 3.79 20.04 2.12
N GLU A 2 3.02 19.33 1.30
CA GLU A 2 3.00 17.86 1.33
C GLU A 2 4.29 17.29 0.74
N LYS A 3 4.75 16.15 1.28
CA LYS A 3 6.03 15.54 0.88
C LYS A 3 5.98 14.88 -0.50
N TYR A 4 4.82 14.32 -0.89
CA TYR A 4 4.63 13.55 -2.13
C TYR A 4 3.29 13.83 -2.81
N PRO A 5 2.99 15.09 -3.20
CA PRO A 5 1.65 15.48 -3.69
C PRO A 5 1.22 14.76 -4.98
N GLU A 6 2.16 14.34 -5.81
CA GLU A 6 1.87 13.66 -7.10
C GLU A 6 1.69 12.14 -6.96
N THR A 7 2.18 11.55 -5.87
CA THR A 7 2.24 10.09 -5.70
C THR A 7 1.27 9.60 -4.64
N VAL A 8 1.11 10.37 -3.56
CA VAL A 8 0.26 10.01 -2.43
C VAL A 8 -1.05 10.79 -2.51
N HIS A 9 -2.17 10.09 -2.41
CA HIS A 9 -3.49 10.71 -2.39
C HIS A 9 -4.36 10.17 -1.26
N LEU A 10 -5.13 11.07 -0.65
CA LEU A 10 -6.07 10.81 0.43
C LEU A 10 -7.45 11.32 0.00
N ALA A 11 -8.38 10.42 -0.33
CA ALA A 11 -9.68 10.79 -0.91
C ALA A 11 -10.50 11.76 -0.02
N LYS A 12 -10.31 11.73 1.30
CA LYS A 12 -10.95 12.62 2.27
C LYS A 12 -9.93 13.37 3.15
N GLY A 13 -8.72 13.57 2.66
CA GLY A 13 -7.62 14.16 3.44
C GLY A 13 -7.35 13.36 4.72
N ALA A 14 -7.14 14.06 5.84
CA ALA A 14 -6.83 13.44 7.14
C ALA A 14 -7.93 12.49 7.67
N SER A 15 -9.17 12.63 7.19
CA SER A 15 -10.31 11.77 7.60
C SER A 15 -10.47 10.52 6.71
N SER A 16 -9.52 10.27 5.81
CA SER A 16 -9.58 9.11 4.92
C SER A 16 -9.32 7.81 5.68
N SER A 17 -10.07 6.76 5.36
CA SER A 17 -9.84 5.40 5.91
C SER A 17 -8.80 4.60 5.12
N TYR A 18 -8.26 5.20 4.05
CA TYR A 18 -7.22 4.62 3.20
C TYR A 18 -6.34 5.70 2.57
N MET A 19 -5.16 5.27 2.12
CA MET A 19 -4.16 6.07 1.43
C MET A 19 -3.75 5.36 0.17
N GLY A 20 -3.87 6.05 -0.97
CA GLY A 20 -3.42 5.52 -2.25
C GLY A 20 -2.03 6.03 -2.58
N ILE A 21 -1.20 5.16 -3.14
CA ILE A 21 0.12 5.44 -3.68
C ILE A 21 0.09 5.01 -5.15
N ARG A 22 0.24 5.96 -6.07
CA ARG A 22 0.14 5.74 -7.51
C ARG A 22 1.31 6.41 -8.21
N SER A 23 1.95 5.69 -9.14
CA SER A 23 3.00 6.28 -9.98
C SER A 23 2.38 7.12 -11.11
N HIS A 24 3.04 8.22 -11.48
CA HIS A 24 2.56 9.08 -12.56
C HIS A 24 2.68 8.40 -13.94
N SER A 25 3.79 7.71 -14.24
CA SER A 25 3.93 6.94 -15.49
C SER A 25 3.00 5.73 -15.61
N ARG A 26 2.55 5.18 -14.48
CA ARG A 26 1.75 3.95 -14.45
C ARG A 26 0.52 4.11 -13.56
N PRO A 27 -0.44 4.97 -13.96
CA PRO A 27 -1.59 5.31 -13.12
C PRO A 27 -2.54 4.13 -12.89
N GLU A 28 -2.47 3.12 -13.77
CA GLU A 28 -3.24 1.88 -13.70
C GLU A 28 -2.77 0.95 -12.56
N PHE A 29 -1.55 1.16 -12.05
CA PHE A 29 -1.01 0.45 -10.90
C PHE A 29 -1.08 1.34 -9.67
N GLU A 30 -1.76 0.86 -8.64
CA GLU A 30 -1.96 1.61 -7.40
C GLU A 30 -1.85 0.69 -6.20
N LEU A 31 -1.11 1.14 -5.20
CA LEU A 31 -1.01 0.53 -3.88
C LEU A 31 -1.93 1.27 -2.92
N VAL A 32 -2.95 0.60 -2.39
CA VAL A 32 -3.90 1.19 -1.44
C VAL A 32 -3.67 0.63 -0.06
N ILE A 33 -3.21 1.49 0.84
CA ILE A 33 -3.04 1.16 2.25
C ILE A 33 -4.34 1.44 2.97
N VAL A 34 -4.87 0.44 3.67
CA VAL A 34 -6.14 0.51 4.37
C VAL A 34 -5.93 0.33 5.88
N TRP A 35 -6.61 1.15 6.67
CA TRP A 35 -6.69 0.96 8.11
C TRP A 35 -7.81 -0.03 8.40
N ARG A 36 -7.47 -1.13 9.06
CA ARG A 36 -8.41 -2.18 9.45
C ARG A 36 -8.44 -2.30 10.96
N ILE A 37 -9.61 -2.57 11.49
CA ILE A 37 -9.79 -2.96 12.88
C ILE A 37 -10.06 -4.46 12.86
N GLN A 38 -9.21 -5.22 13.53
CA GLN A 38 -9.41 -6.65 13.75
C GLN A 38 -9.73 -6.90 15.22
N ILE A 39 -10.52 -7.92 15.48
CA ILE A 39 -10.81 -8.40 16.83
C ILE A 39 -10.25 -9.82 16.87
N ASP A 40 -9.37 -10.11 17.84
CA ASP A 40 -8.85 -11.46 18.03
C ASP A 40 -9.85 -12.35 18.79
N GLU A 41 -9.49 -13.61 18.99
CA GLU A 41 -10.36 -14.62 19.61
C GLU A 41 -10.68 -14.26 21.07
N GLU A 42 -9.82 -13.51 21.72
CA GLU A 42 -9.98 -12.98 23.08
C GLU A 42 -10.82 -11.69 23.14
N GLY A 43 -11.27 -11.18 21.99
CA GLY A 43 -12.06 -9.95 21.91
C GLY A 43 -11.23 -8.66 21.94
N LYS A 44 -9.90 -8.75 21.83
CA LYS A 44 -9.02 -7.57 21.81
C LYS A 44 -9.04 -6.92 20.44
N VAL A 45 -9.22 -5.61 20.46
CA VAL A 45 -9.23 -4.76 19.27
C VAL A 45 -7.79 -4.43 18.86
N LEU A 46 -7.41 -4.84 17.65
CA LEU A 46 -6.08 -4.64 17.07
C LEU A 46 -6.19 -3.79 15.79
N PRO A 47 -5.71 -2.54 15.79
CA PRO A 47 -5.58 -1.77 14.57
C PRO A 47 -4.47 -2.38 13.71
N ARG A 48 -4.74 -2.54 12.41
CA ARG A 48 -3.77 -3.04 11.43
C ARG A 48 -3.77 -2.17 10.18
N LEU A 49 -2.58 -2.04 9.61
CA LEU A 49 -2.43 -1.58 8.24
C LEU A 49 -2.39 -2.81 7.34
N ASP A 50 -3.12 -2.74 6.24
CA ASP A 50 -3.05 -3.75 5.18
C ASP A 50 -2.92 -3.07 3.82
N LEU A 51 -2.55 -3.85 2.82
CA LEU A 51 -2.32 -3.37 1.46
C LEU A 51 -3.30 -4.05 0.49
N LEU A 52 -3.86 -3.26 -0.40
CA LEU A 52 -4.60 -3.71 -1.58
C LEU A 52 -3.85 -3.26 -2.82
N THR A 53 -3.44 -4.21 -3.65
CA THR A 53 -2.80 -3.93 -4.93
C THR A 53 -3.87 -3.84 -6.01
N LYS A 54 -3.93 -2.71 -6.71
CA LYS A 54 -4.71 -2.55 -7.93
C LYS A 54 -3.77 -2.63 -9.13
N ALA A 55 -4.08 -3.50 -10.06
CA ALA A 55 -3.34 -3.68 -11.30
C ALA A 55 -4.29 -4.09 -12.44
N PRO A 56 -3.95 -3.80 -13.70
CA PRO A 56 -4.67 -4.34 -14.86
C PRO A 56 -4.68 -5.87 -14.87
N LEU A 57 -5.73 -6.47 -15.41
CA LEU A 57 -5.81 -7.92 -15.60
C LEU A 57 -4.64 -8.46 -16.45
N SER A 58 -4.25 -7.72 -17.50
CA SER A 58 -3.10 -8.06 -18.33
C SER A 58 -1.78 -8.13 -17.56
N ALA A 59 -1.64 -7.34 -16.48
CA ALA A 59 -0.47 -7.39 -15.63
C ALA A 59 -0.44 -8.66 -14.76
N LEU A 60 -1.62 -9.16 -14.35
CA LEU A 60 -1.73 -10.42 -13.61
C LEU A 60 -1.30 -11.62 -14.46
N GLU A 61 -1.61 -11.61 -15.77
CA GLU A 61 -1.18 -12.67 -16.69
C GLU A 61 0.34 -12.73 -16.87
N LEU A 62 1.02 -11.59 -16.70
CA LEU A 62 2.48 -11.47 -16.80
C LEU A 62 3.19 -11.73 -15.45
N ASP A 63 2.45 -11.75 -14.34
CA ASP A 63 2.98 -11.90 -12.98
C ASP A 63 3.27 -13.36 -12.62
N LYS A 64 4.26 -13.95 -13.29
CA LYS A 64 4.68 -15.35 -13.09
C LYS A 64 5.09 -15.67 -11.66
N ASN A 65 5.53 -14.66 -10.91
CA ASN A 65 6.00 -14.81 -9.54
C ASN A 65 4.92 -14.46 -8.50
N ARG A 66 3.69 -14.14 -8.94
CA ARG A 66 2.56 -13.78 -8.07
C ARG A 66 2.92 -12.62 -7.12
N VAL A 67 3.73 -11.67 -7.57
CA VAL A 67 4.15 -10.49 -6.80
C VAL A 67 2.94 -9.64 -6.42
N ILE A 68 1.99 -9.46 -7.33
CA ILE A 68 0.79 -8.66 -7.11
C ILE A 68 -0.08 -9.29 -6.01
N GLU A 69 -0.25 -10.60 -6.06
CA GLU A 69 -1.03 -11.36 -5.07
C GLU A 69 -0.34 -11.45 -3.72
N THR A 70 0.98 -11.61 -3.70
CA THR A 70 1.77 -11.75 -2.46
C THR A 70 2.19 -10.41 -1.85
N ALA A 71 1.98 -9.30 -2.54
CA ALA A 71 2.31 -7.96 -2.06
C ALA A 71 1.71 -7.62 -0.69
N PRO A 72 0.43 -7.94 -0.36
CA PRO A 72 -0.11 -7.69 0.97
C PRO A 72 0.61 -8.45 2.08
N LEU A 73 1.02 -9.69 1.81
CA LEU A 73 1.81 -10.46 2.77
C LEU A 73 3.20 -9.84 2.96
N SER A 74 3.88 -9.53 1.86
CA SER A 74 5.21 -8.90 1.89
C SER A 74 5.19 -7.55 2.61
N PHE A 75 4.14 -6.75 2.41
CA PHE A 75 3.91 -5.50 3.11
C PHE A 75 3.81 -5.69 4.63
N ARG A 76 3.02 -6.67 5.09
CA ARG A 76 2.91 -6.95 6.53
C ARG A 76 4.23 -7.41 7.14
N THR A 77 5.02 -8.18 6.39
CA THR A 77 6.39 -8.54 6.82
C THR A 77 7.26 -7.30 6.96
N LEU A 78 7.23 -6.38 5.98
CA LEU A 78 7.99 -5.13 6.04
C LEU A 78 7.57 -4.26 7.23
N LEU A 79 6.27 -4.16 7.53
CA LEU A 79 5.79 -3.44 8.70
C LEU A 79 6.39 -3.97 10.00
N GLY A 80 6.52 -5.30 10.14
CA GLY A 80 7.14 -5.93 11.30
C GLY A 80 8.65 -5.72 11.40
N VAL A 81 9.33 -5.58 10.26
CA VAL A 81 10.80 -5.43 10.20
C VAL A 81 11.24 -3.98 10.29
N LEU A 82 10.60 -3.08 9.56
CA LEU A 82 11.00 -1.67 9.40
C LEU A 82 10.17 -0.71 10.25
N GLY A 83 8.99 -1.14 10.72
CA GLY A 83 7.99 -0.25 11.30
C GLY A 83 7.20 0.52 10.23
N ILE A 84 6.20 1.28 10.69
CA ILE A 84 5.19 1.90 9.82
C ILE A 84 5.82 2.95 8.90
N GLU A 85 6.45 3.99 9.46
CA GLU A 85 6.95 5.14 8.68
C GLU A 85 7.96 4.72 7.60
N ALA A 86 8.94 3.89 7.97
CA ALA A 86 9.98 3.43 7.04
C ALA A 86 9.41 2.52 5.95
N THR A 87 8.41 1.68 6.26
CA THR A 87 7.73 0.86 5.24
C THR A 87 7.00 1.75 4.23
N LEU A 88 6.23 2.73 4.71
CA LEU A 88 5.48 3.65 3.86
C LEU A 88 6.41 4.47 2.97
N GLU A 89 7.47 5.04 3.55
CA GLU A 89 8.49 5.79 2.82
C GLU A 89 9.15 4.94 1.73
N SER A 90 9.44 3.66 2.01
CA SER A 90 10.06 2.75 1.05
C SER A 90 9.13 2.42 -0.12
N LEU A 91 7.85 2.17 0.15
CA LEU A 91 6.85 1.93 -0.89
C LEU A 91 6.64 3.15 -1.79
N ILE A 92 6.52 4.35 -1.20
CA ILE A 92 6.35 5.59 -1.97
C ILE A 92 7.55 5.77 -2.90
N LYS A 93 8.77 5.65 -2.37
CA LYS A 93 10.00 5.78 -3.17
C LYS A 93 10.06 4.77 -4.31
N SER A 94 9.66 3.52 -4.09
CA SER A 94 9.63 2.49 -5.13
C SER A 94 8.71 2.82 -6.30
N LEU A 95 7.67 3.65 -6.09
CA LEU A 95 6.73 4.08 -7.13
C LEU A 95 7.05 5.47 -7.70
N CYS A 96 7.85 6.27 -6.98
CA CYS A 96 8.42 7.52 -7.46
C CYS A 96 9.64 7.31 -8.38
N THR A 97 10.36 6.20 -8.23
CA THR A 97 11.54 5.92 -9.08
C THR A 97 11.11 5.48 -10.46
N GLU A 98 10.99 6.44 -11.37
CA GLU A 98 11.14 6.19 -12.80
C GLU A 98 12.63 6.13 -13.14
N LYS A 99 13.05 5.02 -13.75
CA LYS A 99 14.27 4.96 -14.55
C LYS A 99 13.88 4.68 -15.98
#